data_AF-A0A7T1HZM8-F1
#
_entry.id   AF-A0A7T1HZM8-F1
#
_cell.length_a   1.000
_cell.length_b   1.000
_cell.length_c   1.000
_cell.angle_alpha   90.00
_cell.angle_beta   90.00
_cell.angle_gamma   90.00
#
_symmetry.space_group_name_H-M   'P 1'
#
loop_
_entity.id
_entity.type
_entity.pdbx_description
1 polymer ?
#
loop_
_entity_poly.entity_id
_entity_poly.type
_entity_poly.pdbx_seq_one_letter_code
_entity_poly.pdbx_strand_id
1 'polypeptide(L)'
;MVILGIDPGLAIVGYGVIEVAEGPQGRPAGCSQRLLDCGMIRTDPGRSEGDRMVEIASDLRQLIRAWRPRLGAGDAAGDRPGGGPGQPVPGAVAAAGWHRRCDRLSLRQ
;
A
#
# COMPACT_ATOMS: atom_id res chain seq x y z
N MET A 1 10.67 0.29 11.01
CA MET A 1 10.25 1.04 9.80
C MET A 1 9.16 0.29 9.02
N VAL A 2 8.36 1.03 8.24
CA VAL A 2 7.43 0.46 7.24
C VAL A 2 8.00 0.70 5.85
N ILE A 3 7.97 -0.31 4.98
CA ILE A 3 8.41 -0.23 3.58
C ILE A 3 7.23 -0.61 2.67
N LEU A 4 7.01 0.17 1.63
CA LEU A 4 6.03 -0.08 0.56
C LEU A 4 6.77 -0.45 -0.72
N GLY A 5 6.63 -1.69 -1.17
CA GLY A 5 7.10 -2.15 -2.48
C GLY A 5 5.98 -2.09 -3.51
N ILE A 6 6.29 -1.65 -4.73
CA ILE A 6 5.35 -1.50 -5.84
C ILE A 6 5.90 -2.25 -7.07
N ASP A 7 5.06 -3.06 -7.71
CA ASP A 7 5.30 -3.71 -9.00
C ASP A 7 4.40 -3.07 -10.07
N PRO A 8 4.92 -2.10 -10.86
CA PRO A 8 4.09 -1.24 -11.70
C PRO A 8 3.60 -1.94 -12.98
N GLY A 9 2.34 -1.69 -13.33
CA GLY A 9 1.75 -2.02 -14.61
C GLY A 9 0.50 -1.18 -14.89
N LEU A 10 0.19 -0.94 -16.17
CA LEU A 10 -0.96 -0.09 -16.52
C LEU A 10 -2.31 -0.74 -16.20
N ALA A 11 -2.41 -2.07 -16.31
CA ALA A 11 -3.63 -2.83 -16.01
C ALA A 11 -3.72 -3.28 -14.56
N ILE A 12 -2.58 -3.69 -14.04
CA ILE A 12 -2.43 -4.27 -12.71
C ILE A 12 -1.16 -3.69 -12.13
N VAL A 13 -1.25 -3.09 -10.94
CA VAL A 13 -0.10 -2.70 -10.12
C VAL A 13 -0.13 -3.56 -8.86
N GLY A 14 0.91 -4.37 -8.64
CA GLY A 14 1.08 -5.10 -7.39
C GLY A 14 1.64 -4.18 -6.29
N TYR A 15 1.26 -4.40 -5.05
CA TYR A 15 1.89 -3.75 -3.90
C TYR A 15 2.07 -4.70 -2.72
N GLY A 16 3.10 -4.42 -1.91
CA GLY A 16 3.35 -5.09 -0.64
C GLY A 16 3.84 -4.10 0.41
N VAL A 17 3.34 -4.24 1.63
CA VAL A 17 3.73 -3.43 2.79
C VAL A 17 4.34 -4.34 3.83
N ILE A 18 5.59 -4.05 4.22
CA ILE A 18 6.30 -4.81 5.24
C ILE A 18 6.73 -3.89 6.39
N GLU A 19 6.68 -4.43 7.60
CA GLU A 19 7.35 -3.87 8.77
C GLU A 19 8.73 -4.53 8.90
N VAL A 20 9.76 -3.72 9.09
CA VAL A 20 11.13 -4.17 9.30
C VAL A 20 11.62 -3.61 10.63
N ALA A 21 12.18 -4.50 11.46
CA ALA A 21 12.80 -4.10 12.71
C ALA A 21 13.99 -3.16 12.45
N GLU A 22 14.11 -2.10 13.25
CA GLU A 22 15.23 -1.17 13.16
C GLU A 22 16.35 -1.63 14.10
N GLY A 23 17.52 -1.84 13.51
CA GLY A 23 18.77 -2.11 14.20
C GLY A 23 19.56 -0.82 14.45
N PRO A 24 20.78 -0.96 15.02
CA PRO A 24 21.64 0.17 15.31
C PRO A 24 21.83 1.07 14.09
N GLN A 25 21.73 2.39 14.30
CA GLN A 25 21.89 3.42 13.27
C GLN A 25 20.82 3.39 12.15
N GLY A 26 19.60 2.93 12.44
CA GLY A 26 18.47 2.97 11.50
C GLY A 26 18.56 1.96 10.36
N ARG A 27 19.44 0.96 10.50
CA ARG A 27 19.64 -0.14 9.54
C ARG A 27 18.60 -1.22 9.80
N PRO A 28 18.17 -2.02 8.82
CA PRO A 28 17.36 -3.22 9.09
C PRO A 28 18.06 -4.16 10.09
N ALA A 29 17.38 -4.51 11.19
CA ALA A 29 17.87 -5.51 12.14
C ALA A 29 17.62 -6.93 11.60
N GLY A 30 18.60 -7.48 10.88
CA GLY A 30 18.59 -8.90 10.47
C GLY A 30 17.38 -9.31 9.62
N CYS A 31 16.95 -10.58 9.74
CA CYS A 31 15.85 -11.17 8.95
C CYS A 31 14.45 -10.91 9.52
N SER A 32 14.27 -9.98 10.46
CA SER A 32 12.96 -9.72 11.06
C SER A 32 12.14 -8.77 10.18
N GLN A 33 11.38 -9.36 9.25
CA GLN A 33 10.42 -8.68 8.40
C GLN A 33 9.04 -9.30 8.61
N ARG A 34 8.01 -8.45 8.73
CA ARG A 34 6.61 -8.88 8.87
C ARG A 34 5.79 -8.28 7.73
N LEU A 35 5.05 -9.12 7.01
CA LEU A 35 4.06 -8.63 6.06
C LEU A 35 2.91 -7.95 6.82
N LEU A 36 2.65 -6.69 6.49
CA LEU A 36 1.54 -5.91 7.04
C LEU A 36 0.32 -5.98 6.12
N ASP A 37 0.53 -5.84 4.81
CA ASP A 37 -0.52 -5.84 3.79
C ASP A 37 0.07 -6.17 2.42
N CYS A 38 -0.75 -6.70 1.52
CA CYS A 38 -0.42 -6.86 0.11
C CYS A 38 -1.68 -6.86 -0.75
N GLY A 39 -1.55 -6.46 -2.00
CA GLY A 39 -2.68 -6.43 -2.90
C GLY A 39 -2.32 -5.99 -4.30
N MET A 40 -3.36 -5.65 -5.06
CA MET A 40 -3.24 -5.18 -6.44
C MET A 40 -4.22 -4.06 -6.72
N ILE A 41 -3.76 -3.02 -7.41
CA ILE A 41 -4.62 -1.99 -8.01
C ILE A 41 -4.93 -2.44 -9.44
N ARG A 42 -6.21 -2.52 -9.79
CA ARG A 42 -6.68 -2.94 -11.13
C ARG A 42 -7.41 -1.81 -11.80
N THR A 43 -6.92 -1.37 -12.95
CA THR A 43 -7.59 -0.36 -13.76
C THR A 43 -8.47 -1.01 -14.82
N ASP A 44 -9.46 -0.26 -15.29
CA ASP A 44 -10.33 -0.70 -16.38
C ASP A 44 -9.58 -0.63 -17.73
N PRO A 45 -9.47 -1.73 -18.50
CA PRO A 45 -8.84 -1.72 -19.83
C PRO A 45 -9.61 -0.87 -20.87
N GLY A 46 -10.88 -0.54 -20.62
CA GLY A 46 -11.67 0.34 -21.48
C GLY A 46 -11.37 1.84 -21.33
N ARG A 47 -10.52 2.23 -20.37
CA ARG A 47 -10.12 3.62 -20.12
C ARG A 47 -8.83 3.98 -20.85
N SER A 48 -8.65 5.27 -21.13
CA SER A 48 -7.40 5.78 -21.71
C SER A 48 -6.21 5.51 -20.77
N GLU A 49 -5.00 5.41 -21.31
CA GLU A 49 -3.79 5.21 -20.51
C GLU A 49 -3.61 6.32 -19.46
N GLY A 50 -3.91 7.57 -19.82
CA GLY A 50 -3.85 8.72 -18.92
C GLY A 50 -4.80 8.58 -17.72
N ASP A 51 -6.06 8.20 -17.97
CA ASP A 51 -7.04 8.00 -16.91
C ASP A 51 -6.63 6.87 -15.95
N ARG A 52 -6.04 5.81 -16.50
CA ARG A 52 -5.55 4.66 -15.75
C ARG A 52 -4.37 5.06 -14.86
N MET A 53 -3.46 5.90 -15.35
CA MET A 53 -2.38 6.45 -14.52
C MET A 53 -2.91 7.36 -13.40
N VAL A 54 -3.94 8.17 -13.66
CA VAL A 54 -4.58 9.01 -12.63
C VAL A 54 -5.21 8.14 -11.55
N GLU A 55 -5.90 7.06 -11.93
CA GLU A 55 -6.49 6.08 -11.00
C GLU A 55 -5.40 5.42 -10.14
N ILE A 56 -4.36 4.88 -10.77
CA ILE A 56 -3.20 4.28 -10.09
C ILE A 56 -2.56 5.28 -9.12
N ALA A 57 -2.32 6.52 -9.55
CA ALA A 57 -1.71 7.54 -8.72
C ALA A 57 -2.62 7.96 -7.55
N SER A 58 -3.94 7.94 -7.72
CA SER A 58 -4.90 8.21 -6.64
C SER A 58 -4.83 7.11 -5.57
N ASP A 59 -4.82 5.85 -5.99
CA ASP A 59 -4.80 4.69 -5.10
C ASP A 59 -3.45 4.56 -4.38
N LEU A 60 -2.33 4.77 -5.07
CA LEU A 60 -1.01 4.80 -4.43
C LEU A 60 -0.91 5.91 -3.37
N ARG A 61 -1.49 7.10 -3.62
CA ARG A 61 -1.53 8.17 -2.61
C ARG A 61 -2.35 7.77 -1.37
N GLN A 62 -3.39 6.95 -1.52
CA GLN A 62 -4.14 6.42 -0.38
C GLN A 62 -3.29 5.45 0.43
N LEU A 63 -2.59 4.51 -0.22
CA LEU A 63 -1.68 3.57 0.43
C LEU A 63 -0.55 4.30 1.18
N ILE A 64 0.06 5.32 0.55
CA ILE A 64 1.11 6.13 1.18
C ILE A 64 0.58 6.85 2.42
N ARG A 65 -0.63 7.43 2.37
CA ARG A 65 -1.22 8.09 3.54
C ARG A 65 -1.58 7.12 4.65
N ALA A 66 -2.06 5.93 4.29
CA ALA A 66 -2.45 4.88 5.24
C ALA A 66 -1.25 4.29 5.98
N TRP A 67 -0.19 3.94 5.24
CA TRP A 67 0.95 3.20 5.79
C TRP A 67 2.13 4.09 6.19
N ARG A 68 2.17 5.34 5.69
CA ARG A 68 3.29 6.27 5.86
C ARG A 68 4.64 5.55 5.72
N PRO A 69 4.89 4.86 4.59
CA PRO A 69 6.12 4.11 4.40
C PRO A 69 7.30 5.08 4.46
N ARG A 70 8.42 4.59 4.98
CA ARG A 70 9.66 5.35 4.99
C ARG A 70 10.12 5.54 3.55
N LEU A 71 10.24 6.78 3.11
CA LEU A 71 10.91 7.11 1.86
C LEU A 71 12.41 6.81 2.04
N GLY A 72 13.03 6.18 1.05
CA GLY A 72 14.41 5.71 1.16
C GLY A 72 15.40 6.82 1.56
N ALA A 73 16.28 6.48 2.51
CA ALA A 73 17.56 7.12 2.85
C ALA A 73 17.59 8.66 3.03
N GLY A 74 16.60 9.25 3.67
CA GLY A 74 16.71 10.64 4.15
C GLY A 74 15.41 11.05 4.83
N ASP A 75 15.52 11.66 5.99
CA ASP A 75 14.42 12.27 6.75
C ASP A 75 13.49 11.28 7.47
N ALA A 76 13.93 10.95 8.68
CA ALA A 76 13.08 10.40 9.71
C ALA A 76 12.26 11.53 10.34
N ALA A 77 10.97 11.61 10.04
CA ALA A 77 10.01 12.25 10.94
C ALA A 77 8.58 11.82 10.61
N GLY A 78 7.88 11.28 11.60
CA GLY A 78 6.47 10.95 11.49
C GLY A 78 6.02 10.08 12.64
N ASP A 79 5.84 10.70 13.81
CA ASP A 79 5.21 10.08 14.97
C ASP A 79 3.88 9.41 14.55
N ARG A 80 3.71 8.14 14.94
CA ARG A 80 2.52 7.36 14.61
C ARG A 80 1.35 7.88 15.46
N PRO A 81 0.20 8.27 14.90
CA PRO A 81 -1.01 8.27 15.71
C PRO A 81 -1.29 6.82 16.11
N GLY A 82 -1.50 6.58 17.40
CA GLY A 82 -1.71 5.26 17.98
C GLY A 82 -2.87 4.50 17.33
N GLY A 83 -2.53 3.59 16.44
CA GLY A 83 -3.42 2.58 15.86
C GLY A 83 -2.61 1.29 15.71
N GLY A 84 -2.97 0.27 16.49
CA GLY A 84 -2.29 -1.03 16.45
C GLY A 84 -2.38 -1.71 15.06
N PRO A 85 -1.53 -2.69 14.78
CA PRO A 85 -1.52 -3.41 13.50
C PRO A 85 -2.86 -4.12 13.30
N GLY A 86 -3.59 -3.75 12.23
CA GLY A 86 -4.83 -4.42 11.83
C GLY A 86 -6.12 -3.60 11.94
N GLN A 87 -6.07 -2.29 12.22
CA GLN A 87 -7.27 -1.46 12.15
C GLN A 87 -7.49 -0.92 10.72
N PRO A 88 -8.70 -1.06 10.14
CA PRO A 88 -9.01 -0.44 8.85
C PRO A 88 -8.91 1.09 8.98
N VAL A 89 -8.17 1.72 8.08
CA VAL A 89 -7.94 3.17 8.09
C VAL A 89 -9.26 3.94 7.91
N PRO A 90 -9.70 4.77 8.89
CA PRO A 90 -10.88 5.60 8.73
C PRO A 90 -10.55 6.78 7.82
N GLY A 91 -11.24 6.89 6.67
CA GLY A 91 -11.06 8.01 5.74
C GLY A 91 -10.86 7.65 4.26
N ALA A 92 -10.98 6.37 3.89
CA ALA A 92 -11.19 6.00 2.49
C ALA A 92 -12.58 6.48 2.05
N VAL A 93 -12.62 7.67 1.43
CA VAL A 93 -13.77 8.14 0.66
C VAL A 93 -14.22 7.00 -0.27
N ALA A 94 -15.44 6.53 -0.03
CA ALA A 94 -16.17 5.51 -0.79
C ALA A 94 -15.52 4.11 -0.91
N ALA A 95 -15.37 3.43 0.23
CA ALA A 95 -15.16 1.99 0.37
C ALA A 95 -16.20 1.08 -0.33
N ALA A 96 -17.22 1.64 -1.00
CA ALA A 96 -18.19 0.86 -1.76
C ALA A 96 -17.57 0.19 -3.01
N GLY A 97 -16.46 0.71 -3.54
CA GLY A 97 -15.79 0.18 -4.75
C GLY A 97 -14.65 -0.81 -4.50
N TRP A 98 -14.07 -0.79 -3.29
CA TRP A 98 -12.91 -1.61 -2.92
C TRP A 98 -13.32 -3.02 -2.47
N HIS A 99 -14.26 -3.12 -1.52
CA HIS A 99 -14.76 -4.41 -1.02
C HIS A 99 -15.44 -5.25 -2.12
N ARG A 100 -16.25 -4.64 -3.00
CA ARG A 100 -16.93 -5.37 -4.09
C ARG A 100 -15.98 -5.95 -5.16
N ARG A 101 -14.74 -5.44 -5.26
CA ARG A 101 -13.75 -5.94 -6.24
C ARG A 101 -12.87 -7.05 -5.68
N CYS A 102 -12.58 -7.04 -4.38
CA CYS A 102 -11.91 -8.16 -3.70
C CYS A 102 -12.80 -9.41 -3.64
N ASP A 103 -14.09 -9.27 -3.29
CA ASP A 103 -14.99 -10.42 -3.11
C ASP A 103 -15.30 -11.20 -4.40
N ARG A 104 -15.35 -10.54 -5.56
CA ARG A 104 -15.67 -11.20 -6.84
C ARG A 104 -14.54 -12.08 -7.37
N LEU A 105 -13.30 -11.87 -6.92
CA LEU A 105 -12.13 -12.64 -7.36
C LEU A 105 -11.81 -13.83 -6.45
N SER A 106 -12.26 -13.83 -5.19
CA SER A 106 -12.16 -15.01 -4.32
C SER A 106 -13.15 -16.13 -4.67
N LEU A 107 -14.11 -15.87 -5.56
CA LEU A 107 -15.13 -16.82 -6.06
C LEU A 107 -14.82 -17.38 -7.46
N ARG A 108 -13.63 -17.09 -8.02
CA ARG A 108 -13.16 -17.62 -9.31
C ARG A 108 -11.75 -18.20 -9.20
N GLN A 109 -11.54 -19.04 -8.19
CA GLN A 109 -10.42 -19.96 -8.08
C GLN A 109 -11.01 -21.34 -7.80
#